data_AF-A0A9E5P1Y2-F1
#
_entry.id   AF-A0A9E5P1Y2-F1
#
_cell.length_a   1.000
_cell.length_b   1.000
_cell.length_c   1.000
_cell.angle_alpha   90.00
_cell.angle_beta   90.00
_cell.angle_gamma   90.00
#
_symmetry.space_group_name_H-M   'P 1'
#
loop_
_entity.id
_entity.type
_entity.pdbx_description
1 polymer ?
#
loop_
_entity_poly.entity_id
_entity_poly.type
_entity_poly.pdbx_seq_one_letter_code
_entity_poly.pdbx_strand_id
1 'polypeptide(L)'
;QLEASHTFGQDSLFYQAMTLARYEIADNWKRIDDYVPSIRKVTPEDIRRVVRRYLIPDNQTVGILIPLPYDKGVLRPEEFSIKQKWFDRF
;
A
#
# COMPACT_ATOMS: atom_id res chain seq x y z
N GLN A 1 -1.32 4.97 17.36
CA GLN A 1 -2.21 4.24 16.43
C GLN A 1 -1.55 2.96 15.91
N LEU A 2 -0.38 3.01 15.26
CA LEU A 2 0.32 1.82 14.73
C LEU A 2 0.57 0.71 15.76
N GLU A 3 1.03 1.07 16.96
CA GLU A 3 1.28 0.10 18.03
C GLU A 3 -0.01 -0.61 18.48
N ALA A 4 -1.11 0.13 18.65
CA ALA A 4 -2.39 -0.44 19.01
C ALA A 4 -2.92 -1.41 17.94
N SER A 5 -2.78 -1.05 16.65
CA SER A 5 -3.14 -1.94 15.54
C SER A 5 -2.30 -3.22 15.51
N HIS A 6 -1.02 -3.14 15.88
CA HIS A 6 -0.16 -4.32 15.99
C HIS A 6 -0.61 -5.24 17.12
N THR A 7 -0.91 -4.68 18.30
CA THR A 7 -1.41 -5.46 19.45
C THR A 7 -2.74 -6.15 19.14
N PHE A 8 -3.73 -5.45 18.57
CA PHE A 8 -5.01 -6.07 18.21
C PHE A 8 -4.87 -7.17 17.15
N GLY A 9 -3.89 -7.05 16.24
CA GLY A 9 -3.60 -8.10 15.26
C GLY A 9 -3.10 -9.42 15.89
N GLN A 10 -2.62 -9.38 17.14
CA GLN A 10 -2.17 -10.57 17.87
C GLN A 10 -3.32 -11.33 18.55
N ASP A 11 -4.56 -10.83 18.54
CA ASP A 11 -5.69 -11.52 19.20
C ASP A 11 -6.14 -12.80 18.46
N SER A 12 -5.59 -13.06 17.27
CA SER A 12 -5.91 -14.25 16.45
C SER A 12 -4.68 -15.13 16.24
N LEU A 13 -4.79 -16.42 16.59
CA LEU A 13 -3.73 -17.42 16.32
C LEU A 13 -3.37 -17.52 14.84
N PHE A 14 -4.36 -17.34 13.95
CA PHE A 14 -4.11 -17.30 12.50
C PHE A 14 -3.21 -16.12 12.12
N TYR A 15 -3.53 -14.91 12.62
CA TYR A 15 -2.73 -13.73 12.33
C TYR A 15 -1.33 -13.81 12.95
N GLN A 16 -1.19 -14.39 14.14
CA GLN A 16 0.11 -14.64 14.75
C GLN A 16 0.97 -15.57 13.88
N ALA A 17 0.44 -16.73 13.49
CA ALA A 17 1.14 -17.70 12.64
C ALA A 17 1.51 -17.09 11.27
N MET A 18 0.58 -16.37 10.65
CA MET A 18 0.82 -15.67 9.38
C MET A 18 1.92 -14.61 9.52
N THR A 19 1.96 -13.87 10.64
CA THR A 19 2.97 -12.83 10.88
C THR A 19 4.35 -13.47 11.08
N LEU A 20 4.46 -14.51 11.89
CA LEU A 20 5.71 -15.25 12.08
C LEU A 20 6.24 -15.80 10.75
N ALA A 21 5.37 -16.43 9.95
CA ALA A 21 5.75 -16.96 8.63
C ALA A 21 6.24 -15.86 7.68
N ARG A 22 5.60 -14.67 7.67
CA ARG A 22 6.05 -13.54 6.86
C ARG A 22 7.44 -13.06 7.26
N TYR A 23 7.72 -12.97 8.56
CA TYR A 23 9.06 -12.58 9.04
C TYR A 23 10.11 -13.65 8.73
N GLU A 24 9.78 -14.93 8.85
CA GLU A 24 10.70 -16.03 8.53
C GLU A 24 11.07 -16.04 7.03
N ILE A 25 10.10 -15.80 6.15
CA ILE A 25 10.36 -15.74 4.70
C ILE A 25 11.24 -14.54 4.34
N ALA A 26 11.09 -13.41 5.04
CA ALA A 26 11.82 -12.18 4.74
C ALA A 26 13.23 -12.13 5.36
N ASP A 27 13.42 -12.69 6.56
CA ASP A 27 14.71 -12.70 7.28
C ASP A 27 14.73 -13.78 8.38
N ASN A 28 14.03 -13.53 9.48
CA ASN A 28 13.96 -14.39 10.66
C ASN A 28 12.71 -14.06 11.48
N TRP A 29 11.94 -15.06 11.92
CA TRP A 29 10.71 -14.85 12.69
C TRP A 29 10.90 -14.00 13.96
N LYS A 30 12.08 -14.05 14.59
CA LYS A 30 12.39 -13.28 15.81
C LYS A 30 12.40 -11.77 15.59
N ARG A 31 12.51 -11.32 14.34
CA ARG A 31 12.42 -9.89 13.98
C ARG A 31 11.07 -9.25 14.30
N ILE A 32 10.04 -10.05 14.59
CA ILE A 32 8.76 -9.55 15.05
C ILE A 32 8.90 -8.66 16.30
N ASP A 33 9.85 -8.96 17.18
CA ASP A 33 10.10 -8.21 18.43
C ASP A 33 10.69 -6.82 18.17
N ASP A 34 11.31 -6.60 17.00
CA ASP A 34 11.96 -5.34 16.63
C ASP A 34 10.95 -4.28 16.15
N TYR A 35 9.71 -4.67 15.82
CA TYR A 35 8.73 -3.79 15.17
C TYR A 35 8.38 -2.56 16.01
N VAL A 36 7.87 -2.76 17.24
CA VAL A 36 7.46 -1.66 18.12
C VAL A 36 8.64 -0.75 18.49
N PRO A 37 9.82 -1.28 18.92
CA PRO A 37 11.00 -0.46 19.15
C PRO A 37 11.44 0.35 17.93
N SER A 38 11.33 -0.21 16.72
CA SER A 38 11.72 0.48 15.49
C SER A 38 10.77 1.61 15.12
N ILE A 39 9.45 1.39 15.25
CA ILE A 39 8.46 2.43 14.99
C ILE A 39 8.61 3.61 15.98
N ARG A 40 8.90 3.32 17.26
CA ARG A 40 9.11 4.37 18.28
C ARG A 40 10.34 5.25 18.03
N LYS A 41 11.31 4.78 17.24
CA LYS A 41 12.52 5.54 16.88
C LYS A 41 12.30 6.51 15.71
N VAL A 42 11.16 6.42 15.02
CA VAL A 42 10.90 7.26 13.83
C VAL A 42 10.73 8.72 14.23
N THR A 43 11.51 9.59 13.61
CA THR A 43 11.48 11.04 13.85
C THR A 43 10.70 11.80 12.76
N PRO A 44 10.27 13.04 13.03
CA PRO A 44 9.72 13.92 12.00
C PRO A 44 10.66 14.15 10.81
N GLU A 45 11.97 14.20 11.08
CA GLU A 45 13.01 14.37 10.06
C GLU A 45 13.09 13.15 9.14
N ASP A 46 12.95 11.93 9.69
CA ASP A 46 12.85 10.70 8.90
C ASP A 46 11.64 10.73 7.97
N ILE A 47 10.50 11.19 8.48
CA ILE A 47 9.27 11.32 7.67
C ILE A 47 9.52 12.28 6.51
N ARG A 48 10.03 13.50 6.78
CA ARG A 48 10.32 14.48 5.71
C ARG A 48 11.32 13.94 4.68
N ARG A 49 12.33 13.19 5.14
CA ARG A 49 13.33 12.55 4.27
C ARG A 49 12.71 11.49 3.37
N VAL A 50 11.86 10.61 3.90
CA VAL A 50 11.19 9.53 3.14
C VAL A 50 10.19 10.11 2.13
N VAL A 51 9.41 11.11 2.53
CA VAL A 51 8.48 11.81 1.63
C VAL A 51 9.21 12.34 0.39
N ARG A 52 10.30 13.10 0.60
CA ARG A 52 11.09 13.65 -0.52
C ARG A 52 11.72 12.58 -1.41
N ARG A 53 12.01 11.40 -0.87
CA ARG A 53 12.67 10.33 -1.61
C ARG A 53 11.70 9.47 -2.43
N TYR A 54 10.53 9.16 -1.87
CA TYR A 54 9.66 8.13 -2.43
C TYR A 54 8.33 8.66 -2.95
N LEU A 55 7.79 9.74 -2.37
CA LEU A 55 6.52 10.32 -2.79
C LEU A 55 6.74 11.36 -3.90
N ILE A 56 7.31 10.90 -5.02
CA ILE A 56 7.46 11.68 -6.25
C ILE A 56 6.51 11.14 -7.33
N PRO A 57 6.00 11.98 -8.25
CA PRO A 57 5.03 11.56 -9.27
C PRO A 57 5.51 10.36 -10.11
N ASP A 58 6.80 10.32 -10.43
CA ASP A 58 7.39 9.26 -11.25
C ASP A 58 7.29 7.86 -10.60
N ASN A 59 7.17 7.78 -9.28
CA ASN A 59 6.99 6.51 -8.55
C ASN A 59 5.51 6.14 -8.38
N GLN A 60 4.58 6.94 -8.90
CA GLN A 60 3.16 6.67 -8.80
C GLN A 60 2.72 5.66 -9.85
N THR A 61 1.93 4.66 -9.43
CA THR A 61 1.18 3.79 -10.34
C THR A 61 -0.31 4.09 -10.17
N VAL A 62 -0.96 4.51 -11.25
CA VAL A 62 -2.41 4.82 -11.26
C VAL A 62 -3.16 3.72 -12.00
N GLY A 63 -4.01 2.99 -11.28
CA GLY A 63 -4.94 2.02 -11.85
C GLY A 63 -6.36 2.59 -11.83
N ILE A 64 -7.00 2.73 -13.00
CA ILE A 64 -8.39 3.16 -13.11
C ILE A 64 -9.22 2.03 -13.70
N LEU A 65 -10.13 1.47 -12.89
CA LEU A 65 -11.16 0.56 -13.38
C LEU A 65 -12.29 1.39 -13.96
N ILE A 66 -12.46 1.39 -15.29
CA ILE A 66 -13.66 1.96 -15.89
C ILE A 66 -14.75 0.89 -15.96
N PRO A 67 -15.86 1.02 -15.22
CA PRO A 67 -16.96 0.09 -15.33
C PRO A 67 -17.58 0.20 -16.73
N LEU A 68 -17.82 -0.95 -17.35
CA LEU A 68 -18.57 -1.03 -18.60
C LEU A 68 -20.03 -1.39 -18.30
N PRO A 69 -20.99 -0.90 -19.09
CA PRO A 69 -22.35 -1.41 -19.04
C PRO A 69 -22.33 -2.93 -19.21
N TYR A 70 -23.06 -3.66 -18.36
CA TYR A 70 -23.13 -5.12 -18.39
C TYR A 70 -23.83 -5.67 -19.65
N ASP A 71 -24.47 -4.81 -20.45
CA ASP A 71 -25.05 -5.20 -21.73
C ASP A 71 -24.20 -4.64 -22.89
N LYS A 72 -23.56 -5.58 -23.60
CA LYS A 72 -22.65 -5.42 -24.75
C LYS A 72 -21.24 -4.91 -24.40
N GLY A 73 -20.38 -5.86 -24.01
CA GLY A 73 -18.94 -5.69 -23.77
C GLY A 73 -18.11 -5.30 -25.00
N VAL A 74 -18.39 -4.15 -25.60
CA VAL A 74 -17.52 -3.51 -26.59
C VAL A 74 -17.48 -2.01 -26.32
N LEU A 75 -16.35 -1.54 -25.81
CA LEU A 75 -16.03 -0.10 -25.77
C LEU A 75 -15.92 0.43 -27.20
N ARG A 76 -16.62 1.54 -27.50
CA ARG A 76 -16.47 2.23 -28.78
C ARG A 76 -15.20 3.08 -28.77
N PRO A 77 -14.43 3.15 -29.88
CA PRO A 77 -13.18 3.91 -29.97
C PRO A 77 -13.28 5.38 -29.52
N GLU A 78 -14.38 6.05 -29.83
CA GLU A 78 -14.63 7.45 -29.44
C GLU A 78 -14.66 7.71 -27.92
N GLU A 79 -14.98 6.71 -27.10
CA GLU A 79 -15.02 6.85 -25.63
C GLU A 79 -13.62 6.80 -24.99
N PHE A 80 -12.58 6.41 -25.73
CA PHE A 80 -11.18 6.50 -25.28
C PHE A 80 -10.66 7.94 -25.31
N SER A 81 -11.12 8.78 -26.26
CA SER A 81 -10.67 10.17 -26.42
C SER A 81 -11.10 11.08 -25.25
N ILE A 82 -12.28 10.85 -24.68
CA ILE A 82 -12.75 11.56 -23.47
C ILE A 82 -11.93 11.16 -22.25
N LYS A 83 -11.42 9.92 -22.19
CA LYS A 83 -10.59 9.44 -21.07
C LYS A 83 -9.19 10.03 -21.10
N GLN A 84 -8.57 10.16 -22.28
CA GLN A 84 -7.26 10.80 -22.43
C GLN A 84 -7.24 12.22 -21.84
N LYS A 85 -8.28 13.03 -22.12
CA LYS A 85 -8.47 14.38 -21.55
C LYS A 85 -8.59 14.42 -20.03
N TRP A 86 -9.06 13.35 -19.40
CA TRP A 86 -9.11 13.23 -17.95
C TRP A 86 -7.76 12.89 -17.34
N PHE A 87 -6.93 12.10 -18.05
CA PHE A 87 -5.57 11.78 -17.64
C PHE A 87 -4.63 12.98 -17.73
N ASP A 88 -4.73 13.81 -18.78
CA ASP A 88 -3.89 15.00 -18.97
C ASP A 88 -4.14 16.13 -17.94
N ARG A 89 -5.14 15.96 -17.06
CA ARG A 89 -5.53 16.93 -16.04
C ARG A 89 -4.89 16.69 -14.67
N PHE A 90 -4.21 15.56 -14.49
CA PHE A 90 -3.45 15.16 -13.30
C PHE A 90 -1.98 15.00 -13.67
#